data_AF-A0A316NPD9-F1
#
_entry.id   AF-A0A316NPD9-F1
#
_cell.length_a   1.000
_cell.length_b   1.000
_cell.length_c   1.000
_cell.angle_alpha   90.00
_cell.angle_beta   90.00
_cell.angle_gamma   90.00
#
_symmetry.space_group_name_H-M   'P 1'
#
loop_
_entity.id
_entity.type
_entity.pdbx_description
1 polymer ?
#
loop_
_entity_poly.entity_id
_entity_poly.type
_entity_poly.pdbx_seq_one_letter_code
_entity_poly.pdbx_strand_id
1 'polypeptide(L)'
;MSELEDKINGILGDPAQMEKIAGLAKSLMGGGDSGDAPAEKTKSAGGGLDSLMQSLSGSDGAIDPAMLARLSRALSSGAGEKKQERALLEAMKPYLSEKRRSKMDKAIKLARLASIARIAMGEMGGDSSD
;
A
#
# COMPACT_ATOMS: atom_id res chain seq x y z
N MET A 1 26.11 -1.37 -4.13
CA MET A 1 25.72 -2.62 -3.44
C MET A 1 26.04 -2.60 -1.94
N SER A 2 26.87 -1.67 -1.46
CA SER A 2 27.29 -1.56 -0.05
C SER A 2 26.18 -1.19 0.94
N GLU A 3 25.26 -0.31 0.56
CA GLU A 3 24.21 0.17 1.47
C GLU A 3 23.23 -0.93 1.93
N LEU A 4 23.06 -1.98 1.12
CA LEU A 4 22.26 -3.14 1.49
C LEU A 4 23.02 -4.02 2.51
N GLU A 5 24.31 -4.23 2.30
CA GLU A 5 25.16 -4.95 3.26
C GLU A 5 25.28 -4.19 4.58
N ASP A 6 25.43 -2.86 4.55
CA ASP A 6 25.49 -2.02 5.74
C ASP A 6 24.17 -2.07 6.53
N LYS A 7 23.02 -2.08 5.85
CA LYS A 7 21.71 -2.26 6.48
C LYS A 7 21.52 -3.66 7.05
N ILE A 8 21.99 -4.70 6.35
CA ILE A 8 21.95 -6.08 6.87
C ILE A 8 22.84 -6.19 8.11
N ASN A 9 24.04 -5.61 8.09
CA ASN A 9 24.93 -5.59 9.24
C ASN A 9 24.34 -4.79 10.42
N GLY A 10 23.64 -3.69 10.15
CA GLY A 10 22.89 -2.92 11.15
C GLY A 10 21.69 -3.67 11.75
N ILE A 11 20.99 -4.45 10.94
CA ILE A 11 19.86 -5.29 11.38
C ILE A 11 20.35 -6.50 12.18
N LEU A 12 21.47 -7.11 11.78
CA LEU A 12 22.09 -8.23 12.50
C LEU A 12 22.79 -7.77 13.79
N GLY A 13 23.23 -6.52 13.84
CA GLY A 13 23.84 -5.91 15.02
C GLY A 13 22.84 -5.47 16.09
N ASP A 14 21.53 -5.47 15.80
CA ASP A 14 20.49 -5.02 16.71
C ASP A 14 19.45 -6.13 17.00
N PRO A 15 19.46 -6.71 18.21
CA PRO A 15 18.52 -7.77 18.57
C PRO A 15 17.04 -7.33 18.51
N ALA A 16 16.75 -6.04 18.71
CA ALA A 16 15.38 -5.53 18.64
C ALA A 16 14.86 -5.45 17.19
N GLN A 17 15.73 -5.28 16.20
CA GLN A 17 15.35 -5.32 14.79
C GLN A 17 15.10 -6.75 14.31
N MET A 18 15.87 -7.72 14.81
CA MET A 18 15.60 -9.14 14.55
C MET A 18 14.24 -9.58 15.08
N GLU A 19 13.82 -9.13 16.26
CA GLU A 19 12.49 -9.47 16.82
C GLU A 19 11.34 -8.96 15.94
N LYS A 20 11.48 -7.76 15.37
CA LYS A 20 10.51 -7.19 14.43
C LYS A 20 10.43 -7.99 13.14
N ILE A 21 11.58 -8.41 12.61
CA ILE A 21 11.65 -9.27 11.41
C ILE A 21 11.06 -10.65 11.71
N ALA A 22 11.33 -11.20 12.90
CA ALA A 22 10.74 -12.46 13.34
C ALA A 22 9.21 -12.35 13.48
N GLY A 23 8.69 -11.24 14.01
CA GLY A 23 7.26 -10.96 14.08
C GLY A 23 6.61 -10.84 12.71
N LEU A 24 7.27 -10.15 11.76
CA LEU A 24 6.82 -10.05 10.37
C LEU A 24 6.86 -11.40 9.65
N ALA A 25 7.95 -12.15 9.80
CA ALA A 25 8.09 -13.50 9.25
C ALA A 25 7.07 -14.45 9.87
N LYS A 26 6.78 -14.35 11.18
CA LYS A 26 5.74 -15.11 11.86
C LYS A 26 4.34 -14.72 11.38
N SER A 27 4.10 -13.45 11.10
CA SER A 27 2.82 -12.99 10.54
C SER A 27 2.63 -13.42 9.08
N LEU A 28 3.71 -13.49 8.29
CA LEU A 28 3.67 -13.92 6.89
C LEU A 28 3.63 -15.45 6.77
N MET A 29 4.39 -16.17 7.60
CA MET A 29 4.47 -17.62 7.65
C MET A 29 3.31 -18.24 8.46
N GLY A 30 2.71 -17.48 9.39
CA GLY A 30 1.63 -17.90 10.29
C GLY A 30 0.26 -17.37 9.91
N GLY A 31 0.07 -16.84 8.70
CA GLY A 31 -1.23 -16.45 8.13
C GLY A 31 -2.16 -17.63 7.79
N GLY A 32 -1.94 -18.80 8.40
CA GLY A 32 -2.75 -20.00 8.23
C GLY A 32 -2.74 -20.82 9.52
N ASP A 33 -3.91 -20.88 10.15
CA ASP A 33 -4.30 -21.75 11.26
C ASP A 33 -3.67 -21.46 12.63
N SER A 34 -4.37 -20.62 13.39
CA SER A 34 -4.50 -20.81 14.83
C SER A 34 -5.80 -21.57 15.07
N GLY A 35 -5.75 -22.90 14.99
CA GLY A 35 -6.79 -23.76 15.55
C GLY A 35 -6.71 -23.72 17.08
N ASP A 36 -7.68 -23.04 17.72
CA ASP A 36 -8.64 -23.59 18.70
C ASP A 36 -9.57 -22.44 19.16
N ALA A 37 -10.88 -22.73 19.31
CA ALA A 37 -12.00 -21.78 19.30
C ALA A 37 -12.32 -21.15 20.69
N PRO A 38 -13.49 -20.49 20.95
CA PRO A 38 -14.47 -19.80 20.08
C PRO A 38 -14.87 -18.39 20.59
N ALA A 39 -15.19 -17.44 19.70
CA ALA A 39 -16.33 -16.50 19.88
C ALA A 39 -16.47 -15.55 18.69
N GLU A 40 -17.72 -15.36 18.31
CA GLU A 40 -18.29 -14.48 17.30
C GLU A 40 -17.55 -13.18 16.95
N LYS A 41 -17.41 -12.89 15.66
CA LYS A 41 -18.37 -12.03 14.94
C LYS A 41 -18.08 -12.03 13.45
N THR A 42 -19.17 -12.13 12.71
CA THR A 42 -19.24 -11.81 11.28
C THR A 42 -18.62 -10.44 11.02
N LYS A 43 -17.74 -10.35 10.01
CA LYS A 43 -17.92 -9.45 8.86
C LYS A 43 -16.76 -9.51 7.85
N SER A 44 -17.19 -9.73 6.62
CA SER A 44 -16.70 -9.13 5.38
C SER A 44 -15.32 -9.53 4.85
N ALA A 45 -15.37 -10.31 3.78
CA ALA A 45 -14.49 -10.11 2.63
C ALA A 45 -14.41 -8.60 2.34
N GLY A 46 -13.23 -8.02 2.55
CA GLY A 46 -13.00 -6.56 2.57
C GLY A 46 -11.74 -6.16 3.35
N GLY A 47 -11.26 -7.02 4.24
CA GLY A 47 -10.18 -6.74 5.19
C GLY A 47 -8.77 -6.44 4.64
N GLY A 48 -8.53 -6.44 3.33
CA GLY A 48 -7.19 -6.12 2.79
C GLY A 48 -6.81 -4.64 2.96
N LEU A 49 -7.79 -3.74 2.83
CA LEU A 49 -7.55 -2.29 2.94
C LEU A 49 -7.73 -1.79 4.37
N ASP A 50 -8.74 -2.29 5.09
CA ASP A 50 -8.93 -1.98 6.50
C ASP A 50 -7.80 -2.53 7.37
N SER A 51 -7.28 -3.74 7.09
CA SER A 51 -6.13 -4.29 7.81
C SER A 51 -4.81 -3.58 7.45
N LEU A 52 -4.67 -3.07 6.21
CA LEU A 52 -3.54 -2.21 5.83
C LEU A 52 -3.63 -0.86 6.55
N MET A 53 -4.82 -0.27 6.61
CA MET A 53 -5.06 1.00 7.30
C MET A 53 -4.85 0.88 8.80
N GLN A 54 -5.24 -0.25 9.39
CA GLN A 54 -5.03 -0.55 10.80
C GLN A 54 -3.59 -0.96 11.11
N SER A 55 -2.88 -1.59 10.16
CA SER A 55 -1.42 -1.80 10.24
C SER A 55 -0.66 -0.48 10.19
N LEU A 56 -1.07 0.44 9.31
CA LEU A 56 -0.47 1.78 9.19
C LEU A 56 -0.77 2.64 10.42
N SER A 57 -1.99 2.56 10.95
CA SER A 57 -2.44 3.35 12.11
C SER A 57 -2.14 2.72 13.47
N GLY A 58 -1.89 1.40 13.51
CA GLY A 58 -1.72 0.61 14.73
C GLY A 58 -0.30 0.06 14.94
N SER A 59 0.62 0.30 13.99
CA SER A 59 2.06 0.25 14.27
C SER A 59 2.41 1.43 15.17
N ASP A 60 2.73 1.16 16.43
CA ASP A 60 3.26 2.09 17.42
C ASP A 60 4.08 3.25 16.80
N GLY A 61 3.45 4.42 16.71
CA GLY A 61 4.08 5.70 17.00
C GLY A 61 5.10 6.31 16.04
N ALA A 62 5.22 5.89 14.78
CA ALA A 62 6.11 6.59 13.85
C ALA A 62 5.59 6.69 12.41
N ILE A 63 4.32 7.09 12.23
CA ILE A 63 4.04 7.86 11.01
C ILE A 63 4.65 9.25 11.26
N ASP A 64 5.87 9.46 10.74
CA ASP A 64 6.54 10.75 10.82
C ASP A 64 5.59 11.85 10.29
N PRO A 65 5.24 12.88 11.08
CA PRO A 65 4.39 13.97 10.63
C PRO A 65 4.93 14.65 9.35
N ALA A 66 6.24 14.62 9.11
CA ALA A 66 6.84 15.08 7.88
C ALA A 66 6.52 14.16 6.68
N MET A 67 6.46 12.84 6.87
CA MET A 67 6.00 11.91 5.84
C MET A 67 4.51 12.04 5.58
N LEU A 68 3.69 12.25 6.62
CA LEU A 68 2.27 12.55 6.49
C LEU A 68 2.04 13.87 5.73
N ALA A 69 2.85 14.89 5.98
CA ALA A 69 2.81 16.17 5.26
C ALA A 69 3.24 16.02 3.79
N ARG A 70 4.27 15.21 3.51
CA ARG A 70 4.71 14.90 2.14
C ARG A 70 3.65 14.09 1.39
N LEU A 71 3.08 13.08 2.04
CA LEU A 71 1.99 12.27 1.49
C LEU A 71 0.75 13.12 1.25
N SER A 72 0.34 13.97 2.20
CA SER A 72 -0.83 14.84 2.04
C SER A 72 -0.62 15.87 0.93
N ARG A 73 0.60 16.39 0.74
CA ARG A 73 0.95 17.31 -0.34
C ARG A 73 1.01 16.61 -1.70
N ALA A 74 1.60 15.42 -1.77
CA ALA A 74 1.64 14.59 -2.99
C ALA A 74 0.24 14.12 -3.39
N LEU A 75 -0.59 13.77 -2.40
CA LEU A 75 -1.97 13.41 -2.62
C LEU A 75 -2.79 14.65 -3.00
N SER A 76 -2.59 15.81 -2.40
CA SER A 76 -3.32 17.04 -2.77
C SER A 76 -2.93 17.56 -4.16
N SER A 77 -1.66 17.46 -4.55
CA SER A 77 -1.21 17.88 -5.89
C SER A 77 -1.67 16.92 -6.99
N GLY A 78 -1.73 15.61 -6.72
CA GLY A 78 -2.13 14.61 -7.71
C GLY A 78 -3.61 14.18 -7.66
N ALA A 79 -4.32 14.40 -6.54
CA ALA A 79 -5.71 13.94 -6.40
C ALA A 79 -6.71 14.82 -7.12
N GLY A 80 -6.42 16.11 -7.31
CA GLY A 80 -7.27 17.03 -8.09
C GLY A 80 -7.41 16.57 -9.54
N GLU A 81 -6.27 16.42 -10.22
CA GLU A 81 -6.16 15.95 -11.60
C GLU A 81 -6.76 14.54 -11.77
N LYS A 82 -6.40 13.60 -10.88
CA LYS A 82 -6.92 12.22 -10.94
C LYS A 82 -8.43 12.15 -10.67
N LYS A 83 -9.01 13.06 -9.87
CA LYS A 83 -10.47 13.13 -9.67
C LYS A 83 -11.17 13.62 -10.93
N GLN A 84 -10.62 14.64 -11.61
CA GLN A 84 -11.17 15.17 -12.86
C GLN A 84 -11.07 14.13 -13.99
N GLU A 85 -9.94 13.44 -14.14
CA GLU A 85 -9.78 12.34 -15.10
C GLU A 85 -10.76 11.18 -14.82
N ARG A 86 -10.94 10.81 -13.55
CA ARG A 86 -11.92 9.78 -13.18
C ARG A 86 -13.35 10.22 -13.45
N ALA A 87 -13.69 11.47 -13.15
CA ALA A 87 -15.02 12.03 -13.44
C ALA A 87 -15.30 12.07 -14.95
N LEU A 88 -14.28 12.39 -15.77
CA LEU A 88 -14.37 12.34 -17.22
C LEU A 88 -14.60 10.91 -17.72
N LEU A 89 -13.81 9.95 -17.24
CA LEU A 89 -13.97 8.53 -17.60
C LEU A 89 -15.33 7.96 -17.15
N GLU A 90 -15.82 8.39 -16.00
CA GLU A 90 -17.14 8.02 -15.50
C GLU A 90 -18.27 8.63 -16.32
N ALA A 91 -18.13 9.90 -16.73
CA ALA A 91 -19.04 10.54 -17.67
C ALA A 91 -19.04 9.89 -19.06
N MET A 92 -17.97 9.17 -19.44
CA MET A 92 -17.94 8.36 -20.67
C MET A 92 -18.65 7.01 -20.53
N LYS A 93 -18.86 6.48 -19.31
CA LYS A 93 -19.57 5.20 -19.08
C LYS A 93 -20.94 5.10 -19.76
N PRO A 94 -21.86 6.09 -19.67
CA PRO A 94 -23.16 6.01 -20.32
C PRO A 94 -23.07 5.88 -21.85
N TYR A 95 -22.03 6.43 -22.48
CA TYR A 95 -21.86 6.45 -23.93
C TYR A 95 -21.08 5.25 -24.49
N LEU A 96 -20.60 4.34 -23.63
CA LEU A 96 -19.82 3.16 -24.04
C LEU A 96 -20.69 1.90 -24.06
N SER A 97 -20.50 1.07 -25.09
CA SER A 97 -21.11 -0.28 -25.17
C SER A 97 -20.60 -1.18 -24.06
N GLU A 98 -21.36 -2.20 -23.65
CA GLU A 98 -20.97 -3.11 -22.55
C GLU A 98 -19.57 -3.72 -22.72
N LYS A 99 -19.22 -4.10 -23.94
CA LYS A 99 -17.88 -4.60 -24.29
C LYS A 99 -16.77 -3.57 -24.07
N ARG A 100 -17.06 -2.27 -24.24
CA ARG A 100 -16.10 -1.19 -23.98
C ARG A 100 -16.05 -0.80 -22.50
N ARG A 101 -17.19 -0.81 -21.78
CA ARG A 101 -17.26 -0.59 -20.33
C ARG A 101 -16.36 -1.58 -19.58
N SER A 102 -16.47 -2.88 -19.89
CA SER A 102 -15.64 -3.91 -19.24
C SER A 102 -14.14 -3.77 -19.49
N LYS A 103 -13.71 -3.29 -20.66
CA LYS A 103 -12.29 -2.98 -20.95
C LYS A 103 -11.81 -1.76 -20.16
N MET A 104 -12.65 -0.72 -20.08
CA MET A 104 -12.33 0.49 -19.33
C MET A 104 -12.25 0.22 -17.82
N ASP A 105 -13.17 -0.55 -17.25
CA ASP A 105 -13.11 -0.93 -15.84
C ASP A 105 -11.82 -1.70 -15.50
N LYS A 106 -11.37 -2.57 -16.40
CA LYS A 106 -10.08 -3.27 -16.28
C LYS A 106 -8.90 -2.29 -16.34
N ALA A 107 -8.91 -1.36 -17.29
CA ALA A 107 -7.87 -0.34 -17.40
C ALA A 107 -7.80 0.57 -16.16
N ILE A 108 -8.95 0.98 -15.61
CA ILE A 108 -9.02 1.78 -14.38
C ILE A 108 -8.42 1.01 -13.19
N LYS A 109 -8.70 -0.28 -13.06
CA LYS A 109 -8.12 -1.13 -12.01
C LYS A 109 -6.59 -1.26 -12.17
N LEU A 110 -6.13 -1.50 -13.40
CA LEU A 110 -4.69 -1.56 -13.69
C LEU A 110 -4.00 -0.22 -13.42
N ALA A 111 -4.60 0.91 -13.79
CA ALA A 111 -4.06 2.23 -13.52
C ALA A 111 -3.98 2.53 -12.01
N ARG A 112 -4.94 2.06 -11.20
CA ARG A 112 -4.87 2.17 -9.74
C ARG A 112 -3.71 1.35 -9.18
N LEU A 113 -3.54 0.10 -9.64
CA LEU A 113 -2.44 -0.76 -9.23
C LEU A 113 -1.08 -0.18 -9.66
N ALA A 114 -0.97 0.30 -10.90
CA ALA A 114 0.23 0.94 -11.42
C ALA A 114 0.54 2.25 -10.69
N SER A 115 -0.47 3.04 -10.32
CA SER A 115 -0.25 4.26 -9.52
C SER A 115 0.26 3.94 -8.11
N ILE A 116 -0.20 2.86 -7.49
CA ILE A 116 0.31 2.42 -6.18
C ILE A 116 1.74 1.90 -6.33
N ALA A 117 1.98 1.03 -7.33
CA ALA A 117 3.31 0.53 -7.64
C ALA A 117 4.31 1.66 -7.96
N ARG A 118 3.87 2.71 -8.66
CA ARG A 118 4.68 3.90 -8.94
C ARG A 118 4.98 4.71 -7.68
N ILE A 119 4.04 4.82 -6.73
CA ILE A 119 4.29 5.50 -5.45
C ILE A 119 5.29 4.69 -4.62
N ALA A 120 5.08 3.38 -4.50
CA ALA A 120 5.96 2.48 -3.78
C ALA A 120 7.38 2.39 -4.40
N MET A 121 7.49 2.34 -5.73
CA MET A 121 8.78 2.36 -6.43
C MET A 121 9.41 3.76 -6.49
N GLY A 122 8.60 4.83 -6.52
CA GLY A 122 9.08 6.21 -6.49
C GLY A 122 9.69 6.60 -5.14
N GLU A 123 9.23 6.00 -4.04
CA GLU A 123 9.87 6.08 -2.72
C GLU A 123 11.17 5.26 -2.64
N MET A 124 11.45 4.35 -3.58
CA MET A 124 12.65 3.50 -3.60
C MET A 124 13.61 3.79 -4.77
N GLY A 125 13.38 4.87 -5.52
CA GLY A 125 14.12 5.15 -6.76
C GLY A 125 14.25 6.63 -7.11
N GLY A 126 14.32 7.50 -6.12
CA GLY A 126 14.44 8.94 -6.30
C GLY A 126 15.75 9.52 -5.78
N ASP A 127 16.90 9.03 -6.25
CA ASP A 127 18.13 9.86 -6.34
C ASP A 127 19.17 9.21 -7.27
N SER A 128 19.47 9.89 -8.38
CA SER A 128 20.71 9.80 -9.19
C SER A 128 20.44 10.39 -10.58
N SER A 129 20.45 11.71 -10.65
CA SER A 129 20.75 12.45 -11.87
C SER A 129 21.47 13.72 -11.48
N ASP A 130 22.78 13.59 -11.23
CA ASP A 130 23.83 14.53 -11.64
C ASP A 130 25.10 13.71 -11.90
#